data_AF-A0A2G4SQE4-F1
#
_entry.id   AF-A0A2G4SQE4-F1
#
_cell.length_a   1.000
_cell.length_b   1.000
_cell.length_c   1.000
_cell.angle_alpha   90.00
_cell.angle_beta   90.00
_cell.angle_gamma   90.00
#
_symmetry.space_group_name_H-M   'P 1'
#
loop_
_entity.id
_entity.type
_entity.pdbx_description
1 polymer ?
#
loop_
_entity_poly.entity_id
_entity_poly.type
_entity_poly.pdbx_seq_one_letter_code
_entity_poly.pdbx_strand_id
1 'polypeptide(L)'
;MAEKEDEEYKRPQSSSEEEEFVEEDQPKQKATKKQKTEQQVGEKRKREVARDDSGDQIFELSSKRRVTVRLFKTGDGSPSVDIREFYKDKASGEMRPGKVGICFPVAQWNKLKELIPDIDEAIDALQKK
;
A
#
# COMPACT_ATOMS: atom_id res chain seq x y z
N MET A 1 -14.42 -3.04 -44.12
CA MET A 1 -13.96 -4.44 -44.06
C MET A 1 -12.45 -4.42 -44.22
N ALA A 2 -11.73 -4.56 -43.11
CA ALA A 2 -10.28 -4.77 -42.99
C ALA A 2 -9.94 -4.69 -41.49
N GLU A 3 -10.10 -5.79 -40.79
CA GLU A 3 -9.60 -5.96 -39.42
C GLU A 3 -8.07 -6.08 -39.43
N LYS A 4 -7.44 -5.64 -38.33
CA LYS A 4 -6.10 -6.04 -37.86
C LYS A 4 -6.17 -5.91 -36.33
N GLU A 5 -6.59 -6.93 -35.60
CA GLU A 5 -5.85 -8.16 -35.23
C GLU A 5 -4.61 -7.88 -34.38
N ASP A 6 -4.56 -8.60 -33.25
CA ASP A 6 -3.70 -8.44 -32.09
C ASP A 6 -2.22 -8.72 -32.36
N GLU A 7 -1.34 -7.93 -31.73
CA GLU A 7 0.09 -8.25 -31.63
C GLU A 7 0.44 -8.75 -30.21
N GLU A 8 0.43 -10.07 -30.05
CA GLU A 8 0.77 -10.78 -28.81
C GLU A 8 2.26 -10.60 -28.46
N TYR A 9 2.56 -9.68 -27.53
CA TYR A 9 3.95 -9.42 -27.10
C TYR A 9 4.51 -10.59 -26.26
N LYS A 10 5.13 -11.56 -26.92
CA LYS A 10 5.89 -12.64 -26.29
C LYS A 10 7.10 -12.12 -25.51
N ARG A 11 7.19 -12.55 -24.25
CA ARG A 11 8.29 -12.22 -23.34
C ARG A 11 9.39 -13.29 -23.48
N PRO A 12 10.63 -12.95 -23.89
CA PRO A 12 11.70 -13.95 -24.06
C PRO A 12 12.23 -14.46 -22.72
N GLN A 13 12.62 -15.73 -22.69
CA GLN A 13 13.31 -16.37 -21.56
C GLN A 13 14.84 -16.33 -21.76
N SER A 14 15.57 -16.02 -20.69
CA SER A 14 16.99 -16.35 -20.45
C SER A 14 17.07 -16.64 -18.94
N SER A 15 17.54 -17.78 -18.42
CA SER A 15 18.69 -18.65 -18.76
C SER A 15 20.01 -18.09 -18.24
N SER A 16 20.80 -19.04 -17.69
CA SER A 16 22.03 -18.89 -16.88
C SER A 16 21.85 -18.24 -15.51
N GLU A 17 22.60 -18.61 -14.47
CA GLU A 17 23.31 -19.83 -14.01
C GLU A 17 24.15 -19.30 -12.83
N GLU A 18 24.10 -20.02 -11.70
CA GLU A 18 25.09 -20.13 -10.60
C GLU A 18 25.77 -18.87 -10.00
N GLU A 19 25.79 -18.82 -8.67
CA GLU A 19 27.01 -18.80 -7.81
C GLU A 19 26.58 -18.71 -6.32
N GLU A 20 27.42 -19.23 -5.42
CA GLU A 20 27.18 -19.25 -3.96
C GLU A 20 27.22 -17.84 -3.30
N PHE A 21 26.75 -17.70 -2.05
CA PHE A 21 27.61 -17.36 -0.88
C PHE A 21 26.83 -17.15 0.45
N VAL A 22 27.14 -18.01 1.44
CA VAL A 22 26.93 -17.98 2.93
C VAL A 22 25.62 -17.57 3.64
N GLU A 23 25.40 -18.31 4.74
CA GLU A 23 24.34 -18.23 5.76
C GLU A 23 25.00 -18.04 7.15
N GLU A 24 24.53 -17.11 8.03
CA GLU A 24 24.84 -17.11 9.49
C GLU A 24 23.84 -16.30 10.38
N ASP A 25 23.71 -16.71 11.67
CA ASP A 25 22.78 -16.34 12.80
C ASP A 25 22.94 -14.87 13.33
N GLN A 26 22.12 -14.20 14.17
CA GLN A 26 21.12 -14.60 15.20
C GLN A 26 19.92 -13.59 15.35
N PRO A 27 18.71 -14.00 15.83
CA PRO A 27 17.50 -13.15 15.85
C PRO A 27 17.23 -12.49 17.24
N LYS A 28 15.96 -12.09 17.46
CA LYS A 28 15.34 -11.43 18.66
C LYS A 28 15.29 -9.88 18.49
N GLN A 29 14.36 -9.12 19.08
CA GLN A 29 13.54 -9.35 20.28
C GLN A 29 12.06 -8.91 20.12
N LYS A 30 11.19 -9.48 20.97
CA LYS A 30 9.78 -9.10 21.15
C LYS A 30 9.67 -8.00 22.23
N ALA A 31 8.76 -7.04 22.06
CA ALA A 31 8.32 -6.17 23.16
C ALA A 31 6.81 -5.89 23.11
N THR A 32 6.06 -6.56 23.98
CA THR A 32 4.64 -6.30 24.26
C THR A 32 4.44 -5.10 25.19
N LYS A 33 3.46 -4.24 24.92
CA LYS A 33 2.52 -3.79 25.97
C LYS A 33 1.19 -3.26 25.40
N LYS A 34 0.06 -3.83 25.86
CA LYS A 34 -1.28 -3.24 25.72
C LYS A 34 -1.49 -2.21 26.83
N GLN A 35 -2.17 -1.09 26.56
CA GLN A 35 -3.29 -0.63 27.41
C GLN A 35 -4.14 0.47 26.76
N LYS A 36 -5.45 0.35 27.02
CA LYS A 36 -6.61 1.24 26.73
C LYS A 36 -6.47 2.53 27.61
N THR A 37 -7.10 3.70 27.43
CA THR A 37 -8.43 4.07 26.90
C THR A 37 -8.54 5.60 26.64
N GLU A 38 -9.42 5.99 25.69
CA GLU A 38 -10.15 7.27 25.50
C GLU A 38 -9.49 8.68 25.34
N GLN A 39 -9.98 9.34 24.27
CA GLN A 39 -10.39 10.75 24.15
C GLN A 39 -9.40 11.87 24.54
N GLN A 40 -8.70 12.39 23.53
CA GLN A 40 -8.61 13.85 23.32
C GLN A 40 -8.73 14.18 21.83
N VAL A 41 -9.65 15.09 21.50
CA VAL A 41 -9.82 15.67 20.17
C VAL A 41 -8.77 16.77 19.98
N GLY A 42 -8.15 16.84 18.80
CA GLY A 42 -7.58 18.11 18.32
C GLY A 42 -6.12 18.42 18.64
N GLU A 43 -5.25 17.43 18.87
CA GLU A 43 -3.80 17.67 18.82
C GLU A 43 -3.17 17.01 17.59
N LYS A 44 -2.53 17.81 16.72
CA LYS A 44 -1.77 17.33 15.56
C LYS A 44 -0.48 16.66 16.04
N ARG A 45 -0.59 15.43 16.56
CA ARG A 45 0.56 14.56 16.77
C ARG A 45 1.28 14.41 15.44
N LYS A 46 2.43 15.08 15.30
CA LYS A 46 3.40 14.86 14.24
C LYS A 46 3.99 13.46 14.45
N ARG A 47 3.21 12.43 14.10
CA ARG A 47 3.76 11.10 13.81
C ARG A 47 4.85 11.34 12.78
N GLU A 48 6.04 10.79 12.99
CA GLU A 48 7.01 10.70 11.90
C GLU A 48 6.41 9.79 10.84
N VAL A 49 5.91 10.42 9.78
CA VAL A 49 5.28 9.70 8.69
C VAL A 49 6.39 9.25 7.76
N ALA A 50 6.49 7.94 7.54
CA ALA A 50 7.47 7.37 6.65
C ALA A 50 7.33 7.97 5.25
N ARG A 51 8.45 8.07 4.53
CA ARG A 51 8.48 8.45 3.12
C ARG A 51 9.12 7.33 2.32
N ASP A 52 8.71 7.20 1.06
CA ASP A 52 9.41 6.32 0.11
C ASP A 52 10.59 7.04 -0.55
N ASP A 53 11.29 6.32 -1.44
CA ASP A 53 12.41 6.82 -2.24
C ASP A 53 12.01 7.95 -3.21
N SER A 54 10.70 8.12 -3.48
CA SER A 54 10.17 9.25 -4.25
C SER A 54 9.83 10.47 -3.38
N GLY A 55 9.94 10.35 -2.06
CA GLY A 55 9.57 11.36 -1.08
C GLY A 55 8.07 11.40 -0.76
N ASP A 56 7.27 10.50 -1.33
CA ASP A 56 5.83 10.42 -1.11
C ASP A 56 5.53 9.88 0.29
N GLN A 57 4.42 10.30 0.89
CA GLN A 57 4.14 10.04 2.30
C GLN A 57 3.38 8.72 2.51
N ILE A 58 3.97 7.78 3.26
CA ILE A 58 3.45 6.43 3.50
C ILE A 58 2.78 6.29 4.87
N PHE A 59 1.62 5.63 4.90
CA PHE A 59 0.97 5.11 6.09
C PHE A 59 0.79 3.59 5.95
N GLU A 60 1.25 2.80 6.92
CA GLU A 60 1.07 1.35 6.88
C GLU A 60 -0.28 0.94 7.47
N LEU A 61 -1.04 0.12 6.74
CA LEU A 61 -2.30 -0.49 7.19
C LEU A 61 -2.07 -1.91 7.73
N SER A 62 -1.16 -2.65 7.10
CA SER A 62 -0.71 -3.97 7.52
C SER A 62 0.68 -4.26 6.95
N SER A 63 1.31 -5.36 7.35
CA SER A 63 2.62 -5.80 6.83
C SER A 63 2.71 -5.96 5.31
N LYS A 64 1.57 -5.96 4.61
CA LYS A 64 1.48 -6.02 3.14
C LYS A 64 0.62 -4.91 2.52
N ARG A 65 0.03 -4.00 3.28
CA ARG A 65 -0.88 -2.96 2.73
C ARG A 65 -0.49 -1.57 3.22
N ARG A 66 -0.40 -0.64 2.28
CA ARG A 66 0.02 0.75 2.53
C ARG A 66 -0.96 1.73 1.89
N VAL A 67 -1.08 2.89 2.49
CA VAL A 67 -1.65 4.10 1.88
C VAL A 67 -0.49 5.04 1.58
N THR A 68 -0.37 5.50 0.33
CA THR A 68 0.62 6.51 -0.06
C THR A 68 -0.09 7.75 -0.58
N VAL A 69 0.27 8.92 -0.05
CA VAL A 69 -0.17 10.22 -0.60
C VAL A 69 0.91 10.71 -1.55
N ARG A 70 0.55 10.78 -2.84
CA ARG A 70 1.48 11.10 -3.95
C ARG A 70 0.87 12.03 -4.98
N LEU A 71 1.73 12.72 -5.72
CA LEU A 71 1.32 13.47 -6.92
C LEU A 71 1.18 12.48 -8.10
N PHE A 72 0.00 12.46 -8.73
CA PHE A 72 -0.22 11.54 -9.86
C PHE A 72 0.44 12.10 -11.12
N LYS A 73 1.41 11.37 -11.69
CA LYS A 73 2.26 11.82 -12.81
C LYS A 73 1.51 11.97 -14.14
N THR A 74 0.28 11.48 -14.25
CA THR A 74 -0.53 11.53 -15.47
C THR A 74 -1.69 12.51 -15.29
N GLY A 75 -1.52 13.75 -15.76
CA GLY A 75 -2.54 14.80 -15.69
C GLY A 75 -1.99 16.13 -15.18
N ASP A 76 -2.81 16.83 -14.41
CA ASP A 76 -2.60 18.15 -13.80
C ASP A 76 -1.64 18.15 -12.59
N GLY A 77 -1.04 17.00 -12.25
CA GLY A 77 -0.14 16.86 -11.10
C GLY A 77 -0.85 16.87 -9.73
N SER A 78 -2.17 16.70 -9.72
CA SER A 78 -2.96 16.72 -8.48
C SER A 78 -2.54 15.63 -7.48
N PRO A 79 -2.63 15.91 -6.16
CA PRO A 79 -2.40 14.91 -5.13
C PRO A 79 -3.47 13.82 -5.13
N SER A 80 -3.07 12.62 -4.77
CA SER A 80 -3.90 11.41 -4.81
C SER A 80 -3.55 10.48 -3.65
N VAL A 81 -4.49 9.60 -3.28
CA VAL A 81 -4.35 8.63 -2.20
C VAL A 81 -4.37 7.22 -2.79
N ASP A 82 -3.21 6.57 -2.91
CA ASP A 82 -3.09 5.17 -3.37
C ASP A 82 -3.18 4.21 -2.20
N ILE A 83 -4.13 3.30 -2.20
CA ILE A 83 -4.25 2.20 -1.24
C ILE A 83 -3.87 0.92 -1.97
N ARG A 84 -2.73 0.32 -1.62
CA ARG A 84 -2.12 -0.77 -2.39
C ARG A 84 -1.61 -1.91 -1.53
N GLU A 85 -1.80 -3.13 -2.03
CA GLU A 85 -1.14 -4.31 -1.50
C GLU A 85 0.22 -4.49 -2.16
N PHE A 86 1.22 -4.84 -1.35
CA PHE A 86 2.59 -5.09 -1.73
C PHE A 86 2.93 -6.57 -1.48
N TYR A 87 3.69 -7.17 -2.38
CA TYR A 87 4.23 -8.51 -2.22
C TYR A 87 5.73 -8.44 -1.92
N LYS A 88 6.23 -9.41 -1.15
CA LYS A 88 7.67 -9.62 -1.02
C LYS A 88 8.14 -10.33 -2.29
N ASP A 89 8.98 -9.66 -3.07
CA ASP A 89 9.60 -10.28 -4.24
C ASP A 89 10.55 -11.41 -3.79
N LYS A 90 10.56 -12.52 -4.54
CA LYS A 90 11.28 -13.73 -4.13
C LYS A 90 12.78 -13.67 -4.40
N ALA A 91 13.21 -12.88 -5.38
CA ALA A 91 14.61 -12.79 -5.77
C ALA A 91 15.33 -11.69 -4.98
N SER A 92 14.73 -10.49 -4.92
CA SER A 92 15.31 -9.32 -4.23
C SER A 92 14.96 -9.26 -2.73
N GLY A 93 13.90 -9.95 -2.30
CA GLY A 93 13.37 -9.82 -0.94
C GLY A 93 12.66 -8.48 -0.65
N GLU A 94 12.56 -7.59 -1.63
CA GLU A 94 11.98 -6.25 -1.48
C GLU A 94 10.45 -6.26 -1.51
N MET A 95 9.83 -5.23 -0.94
CA MET A 95 8.37 -5.04 -1.01
C MET A 95 8.00 -4.30 -2.30
N ARG A 96 7.46 -5.02 -3.29
CA ARG A 96 7.06 -4.48 -4.59
C ARG A 96 5.54 -4.25 -4.67
N PRO A 97 5.06 -3.19 -5.34
CA PRO A 97 3.64 -2.88 -5.46
C PRO A 97 2.93 -3.97 -6.28
N GLY A 98 1.84 -4.51 -5.73
CA GLY A 98 1.01 -5.53 -6.38
C GLY A 98 -0.08 -4.94 -7.28
N LYS A 99 -0.71 -5.84 -8.05
CA LYS A 99 -1.87 -5.53 -8.91
C LYS A 99 -3.11 -5.09 -8.10
N VAL A 100 -3.24 -5.56 -6.86
CA VAL A 100 -4.37 -5.22 -5.97
C VAL A 100 -4.13 -3.85 -5.33
N GLY A 101 -4.91 -2.86 -5.72
CA GLY A 101 -4.92 -1.53 -5.14
C GLY A 101 -5.72 -0.52 -5.97
N ILE A 102 -6.09 0.60 -5.36
CA ILE A 102 -6.88 1.68 -5.97
C ILE A 102 -6.28 3.04 -5.59
N CYS A 103 -6.30 3.99 -6.53
CA CYS A 103 -5.81 5.34 -6.33
C CYS A 103 -6.98 6.33 -6.42
N PHE A 104 -7.26 7.02 -5.32
CA PHE A 104 -8.35 7.99 -5.21
C PHE A 104 -7.84 9.42 -5.49
N PRO A 105 -8.47 10.15 -6.43
CA PRO A 105 -8.37 11.61 -6.49
C PRO A 105 -8.93 12.26 -5.22
N VAL A 106 -8.47 13.48 -4.88
CA VAL A 106 -8.90 14.21 -3.67
C VAL A 106 -10.44 14.30 -3.53
N ALA A 107 -11.16 14.50 -4.62
CA ALA A 107 -12.62 14.59 -4.61
C ALA A 107 -13.29 13.28 -4.13
N GLN A 108 -12.81 12.12 -4.60
CA GLN A 108 -13.31 10.82 -4.17
C GLN A 108 -12.90 10.50 -2.73
N TRP A 109 -11.67 10.87 -2.34
CA TRP A 109 -11.21 10.74 -0.95
C TRP A 109 -12.04 11.57 0.04
N ASN A 110 -12.47 12.77 -0.35
CA ASN A 110 -13.37 13.58 0.45
C ASN A 110 -14.75 12.92 0.61
N LYS A 111 -15.32 12.38 -0.48
CA LYS A 111 -16.58 11.60 -0.40
C LYS A 111 -16.46 10.33 0.44
N LEU A 112 -15.33 9.62 0.37
CA LEU A 112 -15.10 8.48 1.25
C LEU A 112 -15.13 8.89 2.72
N LYS A 113 -14.49 10.01 3.10
CA LYS A 113 -14.51 10.51 4.49
C LYS A 113 -15.90 10.92 4.97
N GLU A 114 -16.73 11.51 4.10
CA GLU A 114 -18.12 11.85 4.43
C GLU A 114 -18.94 10.59 4.75
N LEU A 115 -18.66 9.47 4.08
CA LEU A 115 -19.37 8.20 4.23
C LEU A 115 -18.79 7.27 5.32
N ILE A 116 -17.68 7.64 5.99
CA ILE A 116 -17.08 6.80 7.06
C ILE A 116 -18.11 6.40 8.14
N PRO A 117 -18.96 7.30 8.68
CA PRO A 117 -19.92 6.92 9.72
C PRO A 117 -20.92 5.84 9.26
N ASP A 118 -21.46 5.98 8.05
CA ASP A 118 -22.41 5.04 7.46
C ASP A 118 -21.75 3.68 7.18
N ILE A 119 -20.48 3.70 6.76
CA ILE A 119 -19.66 2.49 6.53
C ILE A 119 -19.36 1.79 7.86
N ASP A 120 -19.00 2.54 8.91
CA ASP A 120 -18.72 2.01 10.24
C ASP A 120 -19.98 1.37 10.85
N GLU A 121 -21.16 2.00 10.73
CA GLU A 121 -22.45 1.42 11.15
C GLU A 121 -22.75 0.11 10.41
N ALA A 122 -22.55 0.08 9.09
CA ALA A 122 -22.76 -1.12 8.26
C ALA A 122 -21.79 -2.26 8.63
N ILE A 123 -20.53 -1.94 8.99
CA ILE A 123 -19.55 -2.92 9.49
C ILE A 123 -20.02 -3.49 10.85
N ASP A 124 -20.41 -2.62 11.78
CA ASP A 124 -20.89 -2.98 13.11
C ASP A 124 -22.12 -3.92 13.05
N ALA A 125 -23.03 -3.66 12.11
CA ALA A 125 -24.22 -4.50 11.90
C ALA A 125 -23.88 -5.92 11.38
N LEU A 126 -22.77 -6.08 10.65
CA LEU A 126 -22.30 -7.38 10.15
C LEU A 126 -21.47 -8.15 11.19
N GLN A 127 -20.73 -7.46 12.06
CA GLN A 127 -19.87 -8.07 13.08
C GLN A 127 -20.62 -8.54 14.34
N LYS A 128 -21.87 -8.13 14.54
CA LYS A 128 -22.73 -8.52 15.68
C LYS A 128 -23.56 -9.79 15.44
N LYS A 129 -23.12 -10.65 14.50
CA LYS A 129 -23.68 -11.97 14.19
C LYS A 129 -22.73 -13.08 14.63
#